data_AF-A7SZG3-F1
#
_entry.id   AF-A7SZG3-F1
#
_cell.length_a   1.000
_cell.length_b   1.000
_cell.length_c   1.000
_cell.angle_alpha   90.00
_cell.angle_beta   90.00
_cell.angle_gamma   90.00
#
_symmetry.space_group_name_H-M   'P 1'
#
loop_
_entity.id
_entity.type
_entity.pdbx_description
1 polymer ?
#
loop_
_entity_poly.entity_id
_entity_poly.type
_entity_poly.pdbx_seq_one_letter_code
_entity_poly.pdbx_strand_id
1 'polypeptide(L)'
;LILQFRRAYRRNDKTVCLTTSRFVAHLVNQQVAHEILALEILTLLLHKPTDDSVEVAIGFLKECGMKLTEVSPRGVHAVFERLRSILHSGEIERRVEYMIEVMFAVRKDGFKDHVTIPEGLDLVEEEDQITHLLRLEEAGNAEEILNIFKFDENFLENEEKYKEIKQEILGEDDSDESSEDDDDDEDVSEEEGEGSQEREDSEMDIIDQTETNLVALRRTIYLTIQSR
;
A
#
# COMPACT_ATOMS: atom_id res chain seq x y z
N LEU A 1 14.48 -3.49 4.58
CA LEU A 1 13.29 -4.12 5.21
C LEU A 1 13.50 -5.59 5.59
N ILE A 2 13.76 -6.51 4.65
CA ILE A 2 13.96 -7.95 4.95
C ILE A 2 15.05 -8.16 6.02
N LEU A 3 16.18 -7.48 5.90
CA LEU A 3 17.24 -7.51 6.92
C LEU A 3 16.77 -7.00 8.28
N GLN A 4 15.94 -5.96 8.32
CA GLN A 4 15.39 -5.41 9.55
C GLN A 4 14.45 -6.40 10.22
N PHE A 5 13.54 -7.04 9.46
CA PHE A 5 12.69 -8.11 9.95
C PHE A 5 13.53 -9.28 10.50
N ARG A 6 14.55 -9.74 9.77
CA ARG A 6 15.44 -10.82 10.25
C ARG A 6 16.20 -10.44 11.53
N ARG A 7 16.71 -9.20 11.61
CA ARG A 7 17.41 -8.68 12.79
C ARG A 7 16.44 -8.61 13.98
N ALA A 8 15.22 -8.11 13.78
CA ALA A 8 14.18 -8.03 14.80
C ALA A 8 13.73 -9.42 15.29
N TYR A 9 13.47 -10.34 14.37
CA TYR A 9 13.09 -11.72 14.69
C TYR A 9 14.16 -12.43 15.52
N ARG A 10 15.44 -12.27 15.18
CA ARG A 10 16.55 -12.83 15.97
C ARG A 10 16.69 -12.20 17.36
N ARG A 11 16.27 -10.95 17.54
CA ARG A 11 16.31 -10.24 18.83
C ARG A 11 15.03 -10.42 19.65
N ASN A 12 14.03 -11.14 19.13
CA ASN A 12 12.69 -11.21 19.69
C ASN A 12 12.05 -9.83 19.91
N ASP A 13 12.32 -8.89 19.00
CA ASP A 13 11.70 -7.56 19.04
C ASP A 13 10.35 -7.61 18.31
N LYS A 14 9.29 -7.89 19.06
CA LYS A 14 7.93 -8.00 18.51
C LYS A 14 7.49 -6.73 17.81
N THR A 15 7.73 -5.57 18.39
CA THR A 15 7.24 -4.28 17.87
C THR A 15 7.82 -4.02 16.48
N VAL A 16 9.13 -4.23 16.32
CA VAL A 16 9.77 -4.06 15.01
C VAL A 16 9.34 -5.17 14.04
N CYS A 17 9.13 -6.41 14.52
CA CYS A 17 8.57 -7.47 13.68
C CYS A 17 7.19 -7.11 13.13
N LEU A 18 6.27 -6.59 13.96
CA LEU A 18 4.94 -6.16 13.54
C LEU A 18 4.98 -5.07 12.47
N THR A 19 5.77 -4.02 12.69
CA THR A 19 5.85 -2.89 11.75
C THR A 19 6.53 -3.29 10.44
N THR A 20 7.63 -4.05 10.51
CA THR A 20 8.33 -4.52 9.31
C THR A 20 7.51 -5.54 8.52
N SER A 21 6.80 -6.46 9.18
CA SER A 21 5.91 -7.40 8.50
C SER A 21 4.75 -6.66 7.85
N ARG A 22 4.13 -5.69 8.54
CA ARG A 22 3.06 -4.86 7.96
C ARG A 22 3.53 -4.13 6.70
N PHE A 23 4.71 -3.54 6.73
CA PHE A 23 5.26 -2.88 5.54
C PHE A 23 5.48 -3.87 4.39
N VAL A 24 6.04 -5.05 4.67
CA VAL A 24 6.19 -6.11 3.66
C VAL A 24 4.84 -6.57 3.11
N ALA A 25 3.78 -6.60 3.92
CA ALA A 25 2.44 -7.00 3.47
C ALA A 25 1.93 -6.05 2.39
N HIS A 26 2.06 -4.74 2.61
CA HIS A 26 1.61 -3.76 1.63
C HIS A 26 2.48 -3.75 0.35
N LEU A 27 3.78 -4.02 0.45
CA LEU A 27 4.62 -4.23 -0.74
C LEU A 27 4.18 -5.43 -1.58
N VAL A 28 3.69 -6.51 -0.93
CA VAL A 28 3.13 -7.66 -1.64
C VAL A 28 1.76 -7.32 -2.25
N ASN A 29 0.93 -6.55 -1.53
CA ASN A 29 -0.37 -6.12 -2.05
C ASN A 29 -0.22 -5.25 -3.32
N GLN A 30 0.75 -4.34 -3.32
CA GLN A 30 1.10 -3.47 -4.46
C GLN A 30 2.01 -4.15 -5.50
N GLN A 31 2.25 -5.47 -5.40
CA GLN A 31 3.07 -6.24 -6.34
C GLN A 31 4.52 -5.75 -6.51
N VAL A 32 5.04 -4.97 -5.57
CA VAL A 32 6.46 -4.60 -5.50
C VAL A 32 7.30 -5.81 -5.04
N ALA A 33 6.78 -6.59 -4.11
CA ALA A 33 7.42 -7.81 -3.62
C ALA A 33 6.62 -9.06 -4.01
N HIS A 34 7.31 -10.08 -4.50
CA HIS A 34 6.67 -11.36 -4.83
C HIS A 34 6.10 -12.04 -3.57
N GLU A 35 4.93 -12.67 -3.68
CA GLU A 35 4.22 -13.34 -2.58
C GLU A 35 5.02 -14.46 -1.90
N ILE A 36 6.05 -15.02 -2.56
CA ILE A 36 6.92 -16.05 -1.99
C ILE A 36 7.56 -15.52 -0.69
N LEU A 37 7.95 -14.24 -0.66
CA LEU A 37 8.53 -13.63 0.54
C LEU A 37 7.56 -13.66 1.72
N ALA A 38 6.28 -13.37 1.49
CA ALA A 38 5.27 -13.43 2.54
C ALA A 38 5.03 -14.86 3.04
N LEU A 39 4.98 -15.85 2.14
CA LEU A 39 4.84 -17.26 2.53
C LEU A 39 6.05 -17.76 3.33
N GLU A 40 7.28 -17.36 2.97
CA GLU A 40 8.49 -17.68 3.74
C GLU A 40 8.47 -17.06 5.14
N ILE A 41 8.06 -15.79 5.26
CA ILE A 41 7.91 -15.09 6.55
C ILE A 41 6.87 -15.80 7.44
N LEU A 42 5.69 -16.12 6.89
CA LEU A 42 4.64 -16.85 7.63
C LEU A 42 5.12 -18.25 8.06
N THR A 43 5.83 -18.95 7.18
CA THR A 43 6.38 -20.27 7.49
C THR A 43 7.40 -20.18 8.61
N LEU A 44 8.29 -19.17 8.59
CA LEU A 44 9.27 -18.95 9.66
C LEU A 44 8.59 -18.70 11.02
N LEU A 45 7.62 -17.78 11.05
CA LEU A 45 6.90 -17.39 12.28
C LEU A 45 6.11 -18.56 12.89
N LEU A 46 5.55 -19.44 12.06
CA LEU A 46 4.72 -20.57 12.49
C LEU A 46 5.49 -21.90 12.62
N HIS A 47 6.78 -21.93 12.27
CA HIS A 47 7.59 -23.15 12.39
C HIS A 47 7.76 -23.58 13.86
N LYS A 48 8.13 -22.63 14.72
CA LYS A 48 8.18 -22.80 16.18
C LYS A 48 7.26 -21.73 16.81
N PRO A 49 5.97 -22.03 16.98
CA PRO A 49 5.00 -21.04 17.42
C PRO A 49 5.28 -20.62 18.87
N THR A 50 5.42 -19.32 19.08
CA THR A 50 5.34 -18.67 20.40
C THR A 50 4.17 -17.70 20.37
N ASP A 51 3.70 -17.25 21.53
CA ASP A 51 2.58 -16.31 21.59
C ASP A 51 2.83 -15.04 20.76
N ASP A 52 4.06 -14.52 20.81
CA ASP A 52 4.48 -13.35 20.03
C ASP A 52 4.65 -13.66 18.55
N SER A 53 5.22 -14.82 18.17
CA SER A 53 5.41 -15.15 16.75
C SER A 53 4.07 -15.38 16.03
N VAL A 54 3.11 -15.98 16.72
CA VAL A 54 1.76 -16.20 16.21
C VAL A 54 1.00 -14.87 16.12
N GLU A 55 1.13 -13.98 17.12
CA GLU A 55 0.56 -12.63 17.06
C GLU A 55 1.07 -11.86 15.83
N VAL A 56 2.39 -11.88 15.58
CA VAL A 56 2.99 -11.26 14.39
C VAL A 56 2.47 -11.91 13.10
N ALA A 57 2.39 -13.24 13.06
CA ALA A 57 1.90 -13.97 11.89
C ALA A 57 0.43 -13.62 11.56
N ILE A 58 -0.43 -13.52 12.57
CA ILE A 58 -1.84 -13.14 12.40
C ILE A 58 -1.95 -11.70 11.94
N GLY A 59 -1.21 -10.77 12.55
CA GLY A 59 -1.17 -9.38 12.11
C GLY A 59 -0.73 -9.25 10.65
N PHE A 60 0.33 -9.96 10.28
CA PHE A 60 0.82 -9.99 8.90
C PHE A 60 -0.21 -10.60 7.92
N LEU A 61 -0.82 -11.73 8.29
CA LEU A 61 -1.81 -12.41 7.45
C LEU A 61 -3.11 -11.61 7.28
N LYS A 62 -3.48 -10.77 8.25
CA LYS A 62 -4.60 -9.83 8.08
C LYS A 62 -4.34 -8.84 6.96
N GLU A 63 -3.12 -8.30 6.87
CA GLU A 63 -2.77 -7.23 5.93
C GLU A 63 -2.57 -7.73 4.49
N CYS A 64 -1.97 -8.91 4.28
CA CYS A 64 -1.72 -9.46 2.93
C CYS A 64 -2.58 -10.70 2.57
N GLY A 65 -3.44 -11.16 3.45
CA GLY A 65 -4.16 -12.43 3.27
C GLY A 65 -5.14 -12.43 2.09
N MET A 66 -5.72 -11.27 1.74
CA MET A 66 -6.57 -11.13 0.55
C MET A 66 -5.75 -11.37 -0.73
N LYS A 67 -4.69 -10.59 -0.96
CA LYS A 67 -3.77 -10.78 -2.11
C LYS A 67 -3.22 -12.19 -2.17
N LEU A 68 -2.74 -12.73 -1.05
CA LEU A 68 -2.21 -14.10 -0.99
C LEU A 68 -3.24 -15.16 -1.37
N THR A 69 -4.52 -14.93 -1.05
CA THR A 69 -5.61 -15.86 -1.43
C THR A 69 -5.87 -15.82 -2.94
N GLU A 70 -5.71 -14.66 -3.58
CA GLU A 70 -5.85 -14.48 -5.02
C GLU A 70 -4.69 -15.12 -5.79
N VAL A 71 -3.45 -14.84 -5.39
CA VAL A 71 -2.26 -15.28 -6.14
C VAL A 71 -1.77 -16.69 -5.76
N SER A 72 -1.92 -17.08 -4.48
CA SER A 72 -1.40 -18.36 -3.96
C SER A 72 -2.36 -19.03 -2.97
N PRO A 73 -3.54 -19.48 -3.43
CA PRO A 73 -4.55 -20.09 -2.57
C PRO A 73 -4.04 -21.36 -1.86
N ARG A 74 -3.13 -22.10 -2.50
CA ARG A 74 -2.48 -23.29 -1.92
C ARG A 74 -1.53 -22.91 -0.78
N GLY A 75 -0.77 -21.83 -0.92
CA GLY A 75 0.13 -21.33 0.12
C GLY A 75 -0.65 -20.89 1.36
N VAL A 76 -1.70 -20.08 1.15
CA VAL A 76 -2.60 -19.65 2.24
C VAL A 76 -3.28 -20.84 2.92
N HIS A 77 -3.76 -21.81 2.14
CA HIS A 77 -4.35 -23.01 2.73
C HIS A 77 -3.39 -23.74 3.68
N ALA A 78 -2.13 -23.92 3.29
CA ALA A 78 -1.11 -24.52 4.15
C ALA A 78 -0.86 -23.73 5.44
N VAL A 79 -0.83 -22.39 5.36
CA VAL A 79 -0.68 -21.50 6.53
C VAL A 79 -1.84 -21.69 7.52
N PHE A 80 -3.08 -21.72 7.04
CA PHE A 80 -4.25 -21.94 7.90
C PHE A 80 -4.31 -23.36 8.47
N GLU A 81 -3.83 -24.36 7.74
CA GLU A 81 -3.72 -25.73 8.26
C GLU A 81 -2.72 -25.78 9.42
N ARG A 82 -1.61 -25.04 9.30
CA ARG A 82 -0.64 -24.87 10.39
C ARG A 82 -1.25 -24.16 11.59
N LEU A 83 -1.99 -23.07 11.39
CA LEU A 83 -2.71 -22.38 12.48
C LEU A 83 -3.71 -23.30 13.19
N ARG A 84 -4.44 -24.15 12.46
CA ARG A 84 -5.34 -25.16 13.06
C ARG A 84 -4.57 -26.16 13.92
N SER A 85 -3.42 -26.64 13.44
CA SER A 85 -2.55 -27.54 14.21
C SER A 85 -2.06 -26.90 15.50
N ILE A 86 -1.76 -25.60 15.49
CA ILE A 86 -1.32 -24.84 16.68
C ILE A 86 -2.48 -24.69 17.67
N LEU A 87 -3.68 -24.37 17.18
CA LEU A 87 -4.87 -24.29 18.03
C LEU A 87 -5.19 -25.63 18.72
N HIS A 88 -4.98 -26.75 18.02
CA HIS A 88 -5.24 -28.08 18.58
C HIS A 88 -4.13 -28.59 19.53
N SER A 89 -2.90 -28.06 19.46
CA SER A 89 -1.82 -28.51 20.36
C SER A 89 -2.01 -28.01 21.79
N GLY A 90 -2.73 -26.89 21.99
CA GLY A 90 -3.01 -26.32 23.31
C GLY A 90 -1.78 -25.76 24.03
N GLU A 91 -0.70 -25.49 23.31
CA GLU A 91 0.59 -25.01 23.85
C GLU A 91 0.69 -23.47 23.90
N ILE A 92 -0.33 -22.76 23.43
CA ILE A 92 -0.38 -21.29 23.34
C ILE A 92 -1.32 -20.69 24.38
N GLU A 93 -1.12 -19.42 24.73
CA GLU A 93 -2.02 -18.71 25.65
C GLU A 93 -3.41 -18.52 25.02
N ARG A 94 -4.45 -18.55 25.86
CA ARG A 94 -5.85 -18.28 25.49
C ARG A 94 -6.05 -17.00 24.67
N ARG A 95 -5.25 -15.96 24.92
CA ARG A 95 -5.28 -14.72 24.11
C ARG A 95 -4.98 -14.99 22.64
N VAL A 96 -3.98 -15.83 22.37
CA VAL A 96 -3.52 -16.18 21.02
C VAL A 96 -4.49 -17.14 20.35
N GLU A 97 -5.10 -18.06 21.10
CA GLU A 97 -6.20 -18.92 20.60
C GLU A 97 -7.33 -18.06 20.02
N TYR A 98 -7.78 -17.03 20.76
CA TYR A 98 -8.79 -16.08 20.27
C TYR A 98 -8.33 -15.34 19.01
N MET A 99 -7.04 -14.97 18.91
CA MET A 99 -6.53 -14.34 17.68
C MET A 99 -6.61 -15.28 16.48
N ILE A 100 -6.30 -16.57 16.66
CA ILE A 100 -6.40 -17.58 15.60
C ILE A 100 -7.86 -17.76 15.18
N GLU A 101 -8.79 -17.85 16.13
CA GLU A 101 -10.23 -17.95 15.85
C GLU A 101 -10.74 -16.74 15.06
N VAL A 102 -10.36 -15.53 15.47
CA VAL A 102 -10.66 -14.29 14.74
C VAL A 102 -10.09 -14.35 13.31
N MET A 103 -8.88 -14.89 13.14
CA MET A 103 -8.29 -15.05 11.80
C MET A 103 -9.09 -16.01 10.91
N PHE A 104 -9.64 -17.10 11.46
CA PHE A 104 -10.55 -17.99 10.72
C PHE A 104 -11.85 -17.27 10.33
N ALA A 105 -12.39 -16.41 11.18
CA ALA A 105 -13.56 -15.59 10.86
C ALA A 105 -13.25 -14.60 9.73
N VAL A 106 -12.12 -13.88 9.79
CA VAL A 106 -11.66 -12.97 8.74
C VAL A 106 -11.54 -13.69 7.39
N ARG A 107 -10.96 -14.90 7.38
CA ARG A 107 -10.88 -15.71 6.15
C ARG A 107 -12.25 -16.11 5.61
N LYS A 108 -13.17 -16.52 6.50
CA LYS A 108 -14.52 -16.93 6.13
C LYS A 108 -15.31 -15.78 5.50
N ASP A 109 -15.07 -14.56 6.01
CA ASP A 109 -15.65 -13.32 5.51
C ASP A 109 -14.91 -12.77 4.28
N GLY A 110 -13.91 -13.50 3.76
CA GLY A 110 -13.19 -13.13 2.53
C GLY A 110 -12.30 -11.91 2.67
N PHE A 111 -11.79 -11.59 3.87
CA PHE A 111 -10.95 -10.41 4.13
C PHE A 111 -11.62 -9.07 3.79
N LYS A 112 -12.95 -8.99 3.80
CA LYS A 112 -13.71 -7.78 3.44
C LYS A 112 -13.25 -6.48 4.14
N ASP A 113 -12.80 -6.57 5.40
CA ASP A 113 -12.32 -5.42 6.20
C ASP A 113 -10.81 -5.17 6.04
N HIS A 114 -10.14 -5.99 5.24
CA HIS A 114 -8.70 -5.98 4.99
C HIS A 114 -8.43 -6.04 3.48
N VAL A 115 -8.88 -4.99 2.78
CA VAL A 115 -8.78 -4.88 1.33
C VAL A 115 -7.31 -4.80 0.91
N THR A 116 -6.95 -5.46 -0.20
CA THR A 116 -5.59 -5.52 -0.75
C THR A 116 -4.97 -4.12 -0.93
N ILE A 117 -5.63 -3.26 -1.73
CA ILE A 117 -5.24 -1.87 -1.96
C ILE A 117 -6.46 -1.00 -1.67
N PRO A 118 -6.38 -0.03 -0.75
CA PRO A 118 -7.44 0.96 -0.53
C PRO A 118 -7.75 1.78 -1.78
N GLU A 119 -8.98 2.28 -1.88
CA GLU A 119 -9.41 3.16 -2.97
C GLU A 119 -8.49 4.40 -3.07
N GLY A 120 -8.07 4.74 -4.28
CA GLY A 120 -7.16 5.87 -4.55
C GLY A 120 -5.66 5.57 -4.37
N LEU A 121 -5.27 4.37 -3.93
CA LEU A 121 -3.87 3.96 -3.81
C LEU A 121 -3.39 3.03 -4.94
N ASP A 122 -4.28 2.68 -5.87
CA ASP A 122 -3.94 1.93 -7.08
C ASP A 122 -3.57 2.91 -8.20
N LEU A 123 -2.29 3.31 -8.23
CA LEU A 123 -1.78 4.40 -9.06
C LEU A 123 -0.87 3.93 -10.20
N VAL A 124 -0.46 2.67 -10.20
CA VAL A 124 0.53 2.13 -11.14
C VAL A 124 -0.11 1.03 -11.95
N GLU A 125 -0.09 1.19 -13.28
CA GLU A 125 -0.65 0.19 -14.20
C GLU A 125 0.08 -1.15 -14.08
N GLU A 126 -0.65 -2.26 -14.26
CA GLU A 126 -0.10 -3.61 -14.06
C GLU A 126 1.12 -3.90 -14.96
N GLU A 127 1.20 -3.27 -16.13
CA GLU A 127 2.31 -3.46 -17.08
C GLU A 127 3.60 -2.74 -16.67
N ASP A 128 3.50 -1.67 -15.89
CA ASP A 128 4.63 -0.90 -15.38
C ASP A 128 5.13 -1.40 -14.01
N GLN A 129 4.40 -2.33 -13.39
CA GLN A 129 4.78 -2.89 -12.10
C GLN A 129 5.98 -3.83 -12.21
N ILE A 130 7.02 -3.54 -11.42
CA ILE A 130 8.20 -4.40 -11.30
C ILE A 130 8.12 -5.18 -9.98
N THR A 131 7.85 -6.49 -10.08
CA THR A 131 7.81 -7.37 -8.92
C THR A 131 9.18 -7.98 -8.61
N HIS A 132 9.74 -7.64 -7.46
CA HIS A 132 11.01 -8.17 -7.00
C HIS A 132 10.85 -9.56 -6.36
N LEU A 133 11.48 -10.57 -6.96
CA LEU A 133 11.61 -11.91 -6.36
C LEU A 133 12.77 -11.92 -5.37
N LEU A 134 12.47 -11.61 -4.11
CA LEU A 134 13.44 -11.63 -3.01
C LEU A 134 13.11 -12.76 -2.05
N ARG A 135 14.11 -13.57 -1.70
CA ARG A 135 13.97 -14.60 -0.65
C ARG A 135 14.38 -14.06 0.70
N LEU A 136 13.75 -14.59 1.74
CA LEU A 136 14.02 -14.24 3.13
C LEU A 136 15.48 -14.57 3.52
N GLU A 137 16.02 -15.68 3.02
CA GLU A 137 17.39 -16.12 3.32
C GLU A 137 18.46 -15.34 2.56
N GLU A 138 18.15 -14.94 1.32
CA GLU A 138 19.07 -14.30 0.36
C GLU A 138 19.21 -12.78 0.57
N ALA A 139 18.62 -12.24 1.65
CA ALA A 139 18.63 -10.80 1.92
C ALA A 139 20.04 -10.19 1.76
N GLY A 140 20.19 -9.37 0.72
CA GLY A 140 21.46 -8.83 0.21
C GLY A 140 22.12 -7.78 1.10
N ASN A 141 22.99 -6.97 0.51
CA ASN A 141 23.64 -5.87 1.21
C ASN A 141 22.62 -4.75 1.51
N ALA A 142 22.63 -4.21 2.73
CA ALA A 142 21.80 -3.07 3.10
C ALA A 142 22.31 -1.74 2.49
N GLU A 143 23.55 -1.74 2.00
CA GLU A 143 24.20 -0.57 1.41
C GLU A 143 24.12 0.68 2.30
N GLU A 144 24.25 0.48 3.63
CA GLU A 144 24.12 1.54 4.65
C GLU A 144 25.09 2.72 4.39
N ILE A 145 26.15 2.47 3.62
CA ILE A 145 27.14 3.45 3.18
C ILE A 145 26.56 4.56 2.28
N LEU A 146 25.47 4.29 1.56
CA LEU A 146 24.79 5.26 0.70
C LEU A 146 24.05 6.35 1.50
N ASN A 147 23.78 6.10 2.79
CA ASN A 147 23.18 7.10 3.69
C ASN A 147 24.19 8.14 4.21
N ILE A 148 25.46 8.02 3.84
CA ILE A 148 26.55 8.88 4.32
C ILE A 148 27.06 9.69 3.14
N PHE A 149 27.05 11.02 3.26
CA PHE A 149 27.60 11.90 2.24
C PHE A 149 29.07 11.59 1.97
N LYS A 150 29.40 11.48 0.70
CA LYS A 150 30.76 11.26 0.21
C LYS A 150 31.00 12.14 -0.99
N PHE A 151 32.25 12.55 -1.16
CA PHE A 151 32.67 13.22 -2.37
C PHE A 151 32.53 12.26 -3.56
N ASP A 152 31.81 12.72 -4.58
CA ASP A 152 31.65 12.03 -5.85
C ASP A 152 32.49 12.75 -6.91
N GLU A 153 33.53 12.06 -7.41
CA GLU A 153 34.40 12.59 -8.47
C GLU A 153 33.61 12.86 -9.77
N ASN A 154 32.53 12.12 -9.99
CA ASN A 154 31.69 12.20 -11.19
C ASN A 154 30.36 12.95 -10.93
N PHE A 155 30.30 13.78 -9.90
CA PHE A 155 29.08 14.49 -9.49
C PHE A 155 28.37 15.18 -10.66
N LEU A 156 29.11 15.96 -11.47
CA LEU A 156 28.53 16.70 -12.60
C LEU A 156 27.91 15.77 -13.65
N GLU A 157 28.55 14.64 -13.95
CA GLU A 157 28.01 13.66 -14.91
C GLU A 157 26.78 12.92 -14.35
N ASN A 158 26.76 12.63 -13.04
CA ASN A 158 25.66 11.93 -12.40
C ASN A 158 24.42 12.83 -12.25
N GLU A 159 24.61 14.13 -11.99
CA GLU A 159 23.56 15.14 -12.01
C GLU A 159 22.92 15.28 -13.40
N GLU A 160 23.73 15.29 -14.46
CA GLU A 160 23.23 15.35 -15.83
C GLU A 160 22.40 14.11 -16.18
N LYS A 161 22.91 12.91 -15.86
CA LYS A 161 22.16 11.65 -16.04
C LYS A 161 20.85 11.63 -15.24
N TYR A 162 20.84 12.15 -14.03
CA TYR A 162 19.62 12.23 -13.21
C TYR A 162 18.58 13.16 -13.84
N LYS A 163 19.00 14.31 -14.38
CA LYS A 163 18.11 15.24 -15.09
C LYS A 163 17.47 14.62 -16.32
N GLU A 164 18.25 13.87 -17.11
CA GLU A 164 17.74 13.12 -18.27
C GLU A 164 16.65 12.12 -17.84
N ILE A 165 16.91 11.32 -16.79
CA ILE A 165 15.94 10.34 -16.27
C ILE A 165 14.69 11.03 -15.70
N LYS A 166 14.86 12.15 -14.98
CA LYS A 166 13.73 12.92 -14.43
C LYS A 166 12.81 13.41 -15.55
N GLN A 167 13.38 13.96 -16.62
CA GLN A 167 12.65 14.45 -17.77
C GLN A 167 11.96 13.32 -18.54
N GLU A 168 12.59 12.14 -18.63
CA GLU A 168 11.98 10.95 -19.22
C GLU A 168 10.74 10.47 -18.45
N ILE A 169 10.78 10.50 -17.11
CA ILE A 169 9.69 9.99 -16.26
C ILE A 169 8.53 11.00 -16.12
N LEU A 170 8.83 12.28 -15.90
CA LEU A 170 7.81 13.30 -15.59
C LEU A 170 7.36 14.09 -16.83
N GLY A 171 8.12 14.04 -17.93
CA GLY A 171 7.91 14.88 -19.10
C GLY A 171 8.49 16.30 -18.96
N GLU A 172 8.53 17.05 -20.06
CA GLU A 172 9.16 18.38 -20.12
C GLU A 172 8.36 19.48 -19.41
N ASP A 173 7.05 19.31 -19.20
CA ASP A 173 6.17 20.33 -18.63
C ASP A 173 6.40 20.57 -17.12
N ASP A 174 7.09 19.66 -16.42
CA ASP A 174 7.46 19.80 -14.99
C ASP A 174 8.81 20.54 -14.78
N SER A 175 9.45 20.97 -15.87
CA SER A 175 10.79 21.60 -15.85
C SER A 175 10.75 23.10 -15.51
N ASP A 176 9.60 23.74 -15.66
CA ASP A 176 9.45 25.20 -15.52
C ASP A 176 9.11 25.67 -14.09
N GLU A 177 8.87 24.76 -13.14
CA GLU A 177 8.54 25.13 -11.74
C GLU A 177 9.70 24.98 -10.73
N SER A 178 10.91 24.63 -11.17
CA SER A 178 12.06 24.40 -10.25
C SER A 178 13.27 25.29 -10.51
N SER A 179 13.05 26.51 -11.03
CA SER A 179 14.13 27.46 -11.36
C SER A 179 13.95 28.85 -10.75
N GLU A 180 13.31 29.00 -9.59
CA GLU A 180 13.29 30.29 -8.88
C GLU A 180 13.56 30.12 -7.37
N ASP A 181 14.62 30.82 -6.95
CA ASP A 181 14.88 31.42 -5.63
C ASP A 181 15.62 30.60 -4.54
N ASP A 182 16.95 30.66 -4.64
CA ASP A 182 17.85 30.93 -3.50
C ASP A 182 17.70 32.43 -3.10
N ASP A 183 17.77 32.69 -1.79
CA ASP A 183 17.81 33.99 -1.06
C ASP A 183 16.47 34.68 -0.70
N ASP A 184 15.94 34.43 0.51
CA ASP A 184 16.02 35.45 1.59
C ASP A 184 15.52 34.95 2.96
N ASP A 185 16.27 35.35 3.97
CA ASP A 185 16.09 35.13 5.41
C ASP A 185 14.95 35.97 6.04
N GLU A 186 14.41 35.48 7.16
CA GLU A 186 13.72 36.18 8.26
C GLU A 186 12.41 36.95 7.97
N ASP A 187 11.27 36.50 8.54
CA ASP A 187 10.78 37.07 9.82
C ASP A 187 9.58 36.28 10.39
N VAL A 188 9.57 36.14 11.71
CA VAL A 188 8.58 35.40 12.49
C VAL A 188 7.56 36.40 13.01
N SER A 189 6.28 36.21 12.69
CA SER A 189 5.20 36.89 13.40
C SER A 189 3.95 36.02 13.47
N GLU A 190 3.75 35.47 14.66
CA GLU A 190 2.48 34.93 15.15
C GLU A 190 1.44 36.07 15.22
N GLU A 191 0.23 35.84 14.72
CA GLU A 191 -0.99 36.16 15.47
C GLU A 191 -2.22 35.45 14.88
N GLU A 192 -3.05 34.97 15.80
CA GLU A 192 -4.23 34.13 15.60
C GLU A 192 -5.40 34.87 14.95
N GLY A 193 -6.26 34.12 14.24
CA GLY A 193 -7.56 34.59 13.79
C GLY A 193 -8.45 33.43 13.32
N GLU A 194 -9.36 33.02 14.19
CA GLU A 194 -10.42 32.03 13.94
C GLU A 194 -11.21 32.30 12.65
N GLY A 195 -11.48 31.23 11.89
CA GLY A 195 -12.31 31.30 10.69
C GLY A 195 -12.67 29.91 10.19
N SER A 196 -13.59 29.25 10.89
CA SER A 196 -14.29 28.04 10.43
C SER A 196 -14.99 28.31 9.08
N GLN A 197 -14.56 27.65 8.01
CA GLN A 197 -15.36 27.47 6.80
C GLN A 197 -15.23 26.04 6.27
N GLU A 198 -16.34 25.33 6.45
CA GLU A 198 -16.69 24.06 5.85
C GLU A 198 -16.57 24.15 4.32
N ARG A 199 -15.86 23.19 3.71
CA ARG A 199 -15.85 23.02 2.25
C ARG A 199 -17.12 22.27 1.86
N GLU A 200 -18.19 23.02 1.60
CA GLU A 200 -19.36 22.52 0.88
C GLU A 200 -19.02 22.36 -0.61
N ASP A 201 -19.36 21.20 -1.16
CA ASP A 201 -19.29 20.85 -2.58
C ASP A 201 -19.92 21.94 -3.44
N SER A 202 -19.12 22.62 -4.26
CA SER A 202 -19.63 23.48 -5.32
C SER A 202 -20.24 22.61 -6.41
N GLU A 203 -21.54 22.36 -6.30
CA GLU A 203 -22.40 21.80 -7.34
C GLU A 203 -22.20 22.65 -8.62
N MET A 204 -21.52 22.08 -9.63
CA MET A 204 -21.30 22.77 -10.89
C MET A 204 -22.62 22.86 -11.67
N ASP A 205 -23.26 24.02 -11.66
CA ASP A 205 -24.47 24.29 -12.46
C ASP A 205 -24.14 24.20 -13.97
N ILE A 206 -24.49 23.08 -14.59
CA ILE A 206 -24.33 22.87 -16.03
C ILE A 206 -25.43 23.67 -16.76
N ILE A 207 -25.04 24.80 -17.37
CA ILE A 207 -25.93 25.61 -18.20
C ILE A 207 -26.10 24.95 -19.58
N ASP A 208 -27.24 24.31 -19.80
CA ASP A 208 -27.59 23.70 -21.08
C ASP A 208 -27.95 24.75 -22.13
N GLN A 209 -27.07 24.95 -23.11
CA GLN A 209 -27.31 25.82 -24.27
C GLN A 209 -27.98 25.10 -25.46
N THR A 210 -28.27 23.81 -25.35
CA THR A 210 -28.65 23.00 -26.53
C THR A 210 -30.16 22.95 -26.82
N GLU A 211 -31.02 23.62 -26.04
CA GLU A 211 -32.50 23.65 -26.19
C GLU A 211 -33.17 22.28 -26.45
N THR A 212 -32.48 21.17 -26.16
CA THR A 212 -32.89 19.82 -26.58
C THR A 212 -34.21 19.42 -25.94
N ASN A 213 -34.39 19.75 -24.66
CA ASN A 213 -35.64 19.57 -23.93
C ASN A 213 -36.82 20.34 -24.56
N LEU A 214 -36.58 21.56 -25.03
CA LEU A 214 -37.62 22.40 -25.63
C LEU A 214 -38.05 21.83 -26.99
N VAL A 215 -37.11 21.37 -27.81
CA VAL A 215 -37.39 20.71 -29.09
C VAL A 215 -38.14 19.39 -28.88
N ALA A 216 -37.75 18.59 -27.89
CA ALA A 216 -38.44 17.34 -27.55
C ALA A 216 -39.90 17.60 -27.14
N LEU A 217 -40.14 18.61 -26.30
CA LEU A 217 -41.49 19.01 -25.89
C LEU A 217 -42.35 19.45 -27.08
N ARG A 218 -41.81 20.28 -27.98
CA ARG A 218 -42.49 20.71 -29.21
C ARG A 218 -42.86 19.52 -30.10
N ARG A 219 -41.94 18.56 -30.27
CA ARG A 219 -42.20 17.33 -31.04
C ARG A 219 -43.34 16.52 -30.43
N THR A 220 -43.34 16.33 -29.12
CA THR A 220 -44.38 15.58 -28.42
C THR A 220 -45.74 16.25 -28.60
N ILE A 221 -45.84 17.57 -28.38
CA ILE A 221 -47.08 18.33 -28.56
C ILE A 221 -47.57 18.21 -30.00
N TYR A 222 -46.69 18.43 -30.97
CA TYR A 222 -47.03 18.35 -32.39
C TYR A 222 -47.55 16.95 -32.77
N LEU A 223 -46.87 15.89 -32.33
CA LEU A 223 -47.31 14.51 -32.57
C LEU A 223 -48.67 14.22 -31.91
N THR A 224 -48.90 14.68 -30.68
CA THR A 224 -50.21 14.50 -30.02
C THR A 224 -51.35 15.24 -30.70
N ILE A 225 -51.09 16.41 -31.28
CA ILE A 225 -52.09 17.17 -32.05
C ILE A 225 -52.35 16.46 -33.38
N GLN A 226 -51.30 15.96 -34.06
CA GLN A 226 -51.44 15.31 -35.35
C GLN A 226 -52.01 13.88 -35.25
N SER A 227 -51.94 13.25 -34.06
CA SER A 227 -52.56 11.95 -33.79
C SER A 227 -54.02 12.04 -33.33
N ARG A 228 -54.59 13.25 -33.23
CA ARG A 228 -56.01 13.52 -33.00
C ARG A 228 -56.70 13.91 -34.29
#